data_AF-A0A8J6Q8Z8-F1
#
_entry.id   AF-A0A8J6Q8Z8-F1
#
_cell.length_a   1.000
_cell.length_b   1.000
_cell.length_c   1.000
_cell.angle_alpha   90.00
_cell.angle_beta   90.00
_cell.angle_gamma   90.00
#
_symmetry.space_group_name_H-M   'P 1'
#
loop_
_entity.id
_entity.type
_entity.pdbx_description
1 polymer ?
#
loop_
_entity_poly.entity_id
_entity_poly.type
_entity_poly.pdbx_seq_one_letter_code
_entity_poly.pdbx_strand_id
1 'polypeptide(L)'
;MKYLLMLAFACSTLIANAQTNHPNGHFKEYYDNGQLKQEGFYKNDKKISVWKTYYDNGQLLEVNVNDNNGKFTGMKREYSKEGVILKETKNDVEGRLTTYEYDENGTLFCSVEIKEINNKGRFVWSGPYKEYYKNGVLKVESHYDNYELNGLWKQFYETGELEWEVRYVDGYKQWEYTQYSKNKKLKVKGTHEFDVKTNTETRFDSLGNVVNTFKFKNGVLKKTTGVGNLKEVEVPDGVFQRVPVYPGCENALANHGKKRCMSENVSAFISEKFNTSFVKDTGLNGVQKIYIIFKIDKKGNVIDIQAKAKHKALESEAIRVVALLPKIKPGLVRSKPVTVPFSLPISLVIRGN
;
A
#
# COMPACT_ATOMS: atom_id res chain seq x y z
N MET A 1 -48.63 37.63 45.81
CA MET A 1 -49.81 37.58 44.90
C MET A 1 -49.28 37.69 43.48
N LYS A 2 -49.43 36.76 42.52
CA LYS A 2 -50.33 35.63 42.30
C LYS A 2 -49.60 34.52 41.51
N TYR A 3 -49.99 33.27 41.81
CA TYR A 3 -49.87 31.97 41.11
C TYR A 3 -49.62 32.01 39.58
N LEU A 4 -48.67 31.23 39.04
CA LEU A 4 -48.72 29.79 38.68
C LEU A 4 -49.68 29.47 37.52
N LEU A 5 -49.14 29.05 36.36
CA LEU A 5 -49.63 27.88 35.62
C LEU A 5 -48.55 27.34 34.67
N MET A 6 -48.14 26.09 34.91
CA MET A 6 -47.42 25.27 33.95
C MET A 6 -48.37 24.85 32.82
N LEU A 7 -47.89 24.86 31.58
CA LEU A 7 -48.32 23.93 30.54
C LEU A 7 -47.10 23.48 29.74
N ALA A 8 -46.76 22.22 29.92
CA ALA A 8 -45.81 21.50 29.09
C ALA A 8 -46.48 21.13 27.76
N PHE A 9 -45.79 21.38 26.66
CA PHE A 9 -45.95 20.62 25.41
C PHE A 9 -44.56 20.33 24.87
N ALA A 10 -44.18 19.05 24.87
CA ALA A 10 -43.06 18.55 24.09
C ALA A 10 -43.49 18.45 22.63
N CYS A 11 -42.72 18.99 21.69
CA CYS A 11 -42.68 18.45 20.34
C CYS A 11 -41.39 18.86 19.60
N SER A 12 -40.65 17.81 19.23
CA SER A 12 -39.62 17.70 18.19
C SER A 12 -38.44 18.68 18.16
N THR A 13 -37.26 18.10 18.36
CA THR A 13 -35.99 18.55 17.82
C THR A 13 -36.12 18.90 16.33
N LEU A 14 -36.10 20.18 15.99
CA LEU A 14 -35.74 20.63 14.65
C LEU A 14 -34.22 20.51 14.52
N ILE A 15 -33.76 19.32 14.10
CA ILE A 15 -32.48 19.24 13.39
C ILE A 15 -32.74 19.93 12.06
N ALA A 16 -32.44 21.22 11.99
CA ALA A 16 -32.32 21.90 10.72
C ALA A 16 -31.17 21.22 9.97
N ASN A 17 -31.51 20.29 9.09
CA ASN A 17 -30.65 19.94 7.96
C ASN A 17 -30.55 21.21 7.12
N ALA A 18 -29.56 22.04 7.41
CA ALA A 18 -29.21 23.18 6.57
C ALA A 18 -28.67 22.64 5.24
N GLN A 19 -29.58 22.34 4.32
CA GLN A 19 -29.25 22.15 2.92
C GLN A 19 -28.97 23.55 2.39
N THR A 20 -27.70 23.94 2.37
CA THR A 20 -27.26 25.22 1.80
C THR A 20 -27.54 25.17 0.30
N ASN A 21 -28.69 25.66 -0.15
CA ASN A 21 -29.00 25.83 -1.56
C ASN A 21 -28.15 26.99 -2.10
N HIS A 22 -27.28 26.71 -3.06
CA HIS A 22 -26.44 27.70 -3.71
C HIS A 22 -27.18 28.23 -4.94
N PRO A 23 -27.35 29.56 -5.09
CA PRO A 23 -28.02 30.12 -6.25
C PRO A 23 -27.26 29.77 -7.53
N ASN A 24 -28.00 29.51 -8.61
CA ASN A 24 -27.42 29.29 -9.93
C ASN A 24 -26.61 30.52 -10.36
N GLY A 25 -25.47 30.27 -11.00
CA GLY A 25 -24.57 31.31 -11.48
C GLY A 25 -23.29 31.38 -10.65
N HIS A 26 -22.71 32.58 -10.63
CA HIS A 26 -21.38 32.78 -10.07
C HIS A 26 -21.39 32.84 -8.55
N PHE A 27 -20.45 32.14 -7.93
CA PHE A 27 -20.31 32.05 -6.50
C PHE A 27 -18.91 32.45 -6.06
N LYS A 28 -18.83 33.12 -4.90
CA LYS A 28 -17.60 33.47 -4.21
C LYS A 28 -17.74 33.25 -2.72
N GLU A 29 -16.71 32.70 -2.10
CA GLU A 29 -16.54 32.61 -0.65
C GLU A 29 -15.23 33.28 -0.27
N TYR A 30 -15.18 33.88 0.90
CA TYR A 30 -14.03 34.60 1.44
C TYR A 30 -13.60 34.02 2.78
N TYR A 31 -12.32 34.14 3.09
CA TYR A 31 -11.77 33.91 4.43
C TYR A 31 -12.16 35.05 5.39
N ASP A 32 -11.99 34.82 6.69
CA ASP A 32 -12.24 35.84 7.72
C ASP A 32 -11.35 37.09 7.54
N ASN A 33 -10.19 36.94 6.89
CA ASN A 33 -9.29 38.04 6.53
C ASN A 33 -9.75 38.83 5.29
N GLY A 34 -10.91 38.50 4.72
CA GLY A 34 -11.48 39.15 3.54
C GLY A 34 -10.91 38.70 2.20
N GLN A 35 -9.92 37.80 2.17
CA GLN A 35 -9.37 37.26 0.93
C GLN A 35 -10.27 36.20 0.31
N LEU A 36 -10.27 36.10 -1.02
CA LEU A 36 -11.07 35.11 -1.75
C LEU A 36 -10.59 33.70 -1.37
N LYS A 37 -11.52 32.83 -0.97
CA LYS A 37 -11.28 31.45 -0.56
C LYS A 37 -11.60 30.46 -1.66
N GLN A 38 -12.74 30.65 -2.33
CA GLN A 38 -13.09 29.88 -3.52
C GLN A 38 -14.06 30.65 -4.41
N GLU A 39 -14.02 30.36 -5.71
CA GLU A 39 -14.99 30.85 -6.68
C GLU A 39 -15.29 29.81 -7.76
N GLY A 40 -16.45 29.95 -8.39
CA GLY A 40 -16.87 29.09 -9.50
C GLY A 40 -18.34 29.29 -9.85
N PHE A 41 -18.89 28.33 -10.58
CA PHE A 41 -20.27 28.38 -11.04
C PHE A 41 -21.09 27.23 -10.47
N TYR A 42 -22.30 27.56 -10.01
CA TYR A 42 -23.33 26.60 -9.66
C TYR A 42 -24.38 26.51 -10.76
N LYS A 43 -24.80 25.28 -11.06
CA LYS A 43 -26.04 25.00 -11.79
C LYS A 43 -26.74 23.85 -11.11
N ASN A 44 -27.94 24.11 -10.60
CA ASN A 44 -28.76 23.17 -9.83
C ASN A 44 -27.96 22.55 -8.67
N ASP A 45 -27.35 23.40 -7.83
CA ASP A 45 -26.48 23.05 -6.68
C ASP A 45 -25.19 22.29 -7.02
N LYS A 46 -24.85 22.16 -8.31
CA LYS A 46 -23.63 21.48 -8.73
C LYS A 46 -22.55 22.47 -9.14
N LYS A 47 -21.35 22.23 -8.64
CA LYS A 47 -20.11 22.86 -9.10
C LYS A 47 -19.88 22.52 -10.57
N ILE A 48 -20.18 23.42 -11.51
CA ILE A 48 -19.96 23.21 -12.95
C ILE A 48 -18.76 24.04 -13.43
N SER A 49 -18.23 23.67 -14.59
CA SER A 49 -17.13 24.38 -15.23
C SER A 49 -15.89 24.41 -14.32
N VAL A 50 -15.14 25.50 -14.34
CA VAL A 50 -13.93 25.71 -13.56
C VAL A 50 -14.26 26.19 -12.16
N TRP A 51 -13.69 25.51 -11.19
CA TRP A 51 -13.70 25.90 -9.79
C TRP A 51 -12.28 26.18 -9.33
N LYS A 52 -12.13 27.27 -8.57
CA LYS A 52 -10.84 27.72 -8.04
C LYS A 52 -10.94 27.82 -6.53
N THR A 53 -9.93 27.29 -5.87
CA THR A 53 -9.72 27.46 -4.43
C THR A 53 -8.39 28.17 -4.24
N TYR A 54 -8.33 29.05 -3.25
CA TYR A 54 -7.18 29.89 -2.97
C TYR A 54 -6.67 29.63 -1.56
N TYR A 55 -5.40 29.90 -1.32
CA TYR A 55 -4.82 29.99 0.00
C TYR A 55 -5.30 31.25 0.72
N ASP A 56 -5.10 31.27 2.03
CA ASP A 56 -5.35 32.41 2.93
C ASP A 56 -4.45 33.63 2.70
N ASN A 57 -3.49 33.53 1.77
CA ASN A 57 -2.66 34.62 1.25
C ASN A 57 -3.10 35.09 -0.16
N GLY A 58 -4.17 34.51 -0.70
CA GLY A 58 -4.80 34.89 -1.96
C GLY A 58 -4.23 34.20 -3.20
N GLN A 59 -3.19 33.37 -3.06
CA GLN A 59 -2.66 32.60 -4.18
C GLN A 59 -3.55 31.40 -4.51
N LEU A 60 -3.53 30.98 -5.77
CA LEU A 60 -4.29 29.83 -6.24
C LEU A 60 -3.75 28.55 -5.58
N LEU A 61 -4.63 27.78 -4.95
CA LEU A 61 -4.34 26.50 -4.31
C LEU A 61 -4.74 25.35 -5.23
N GLU A 62 -5.94 25.43 -5.81
CA GLU A 62 -6.49 24.33 -6.58
C GLU A 62 -7.37 24.84 -7.71
N VAL A 63 -7.29 24.17 -8.86
CA VAL A 63 -8.25 24.28 -9.95
C VAL A 63 -8.81 22.90 -10.23
N ASN A 64 -10.13 22.78 -10.22
CA ASN A 64 -10.82 21.56 -10.65
C ASN A 64 -11.81 21.90 -11.76
N VAL A 65 -11.89 21.04 -12.77
CA VAL A 65 -12.85 21.20 -13.87
C VAL A 65 -13.92 20.13 -13.78
N ASN A 66 -15.17 20.60 -13.88
CA ASN A 66 -16.35 19.78 -13.89
C ASN A 66 -17.17 20.02 -15.16
N ASP A 67 -17.87 18.99 -15.63
CA ASP A 67 -18.79 19.12 -16.75
C ASP A 67 -20.06 19.92 -16.37
N ASN A 68 -20.94 20.15 -17.35
CA ASN A 68 -22.23 20.86 -17.14
C ASN A 68 -23.19 20.13 -16.19
N ASN A 69 -22.87 18.89 -15.84
CA ASN A 69 -23.62 18.04 -14.93
C ASN A 69 -22.92 17.91 -13.56
N GLY A 70 -21.79 18.60 -13.34
CA GLY A 70 -21.02 18.63 -12.10
C GLY A 70 -20.03 17.47 -11.91
N LYS A 71 -19.79 16.64 -12.92
CA LYS A 71 -18.85 15.51 -12.83
C LYS A 71 -17.43 15.99 -13.02
N PHE A 72 -16.52 15.57 -12.12
CA PHE A 72 -15.09 15.79 -12.28
C PHE A 72 -14.62 15.22 -13.61
N THR A 73 -14.05 16.07 -14.47
CA THR A 73 -13.63 15.67 -15.82
C THR A 73 -12.29 14.94 -15.84
N GLY A 74 -11.66 14.75 -14.66
CA GLY A 74 -10.28 14.28 -14.59
C GLY A 74 -9.26 15.41 -14.70
N MET A 75 -9.69 16.65 -14.94
CA MET A 75 -8.78 17.80 -15.04
C MET A 75 -8.69 18.52 -13.69
N LYS A 76 -7.53 18.39 -13.04
CA LYS A 76 -7.24 19.02 -11.76
C LYS A 76 -5.83 19.58 -11.76
N ARG A 77 -5.62 20.72 -11.11
CA ARG A 77 -4.31 21.26 -10.75
C ARG A 77 -4.29 21.64 -9.29
N GLU A 78 -3.22 21.29 -8.60
CA GLU A 78 -2.91 21.75 -7.25
C GLU A 78 -1.60 22.52 -7.30
N TYR A 79 -1.56 23.63 -6.58
CA TYR A 79 -0.50 24.62 -6.63
C TYR A 79 0.10 24.83 -5.23
N SER A 80 1.38 25.18 -5.18
CA SER A 80 2.04 25.63 -3.96
C SER A 80 1.65 27.06 -3.58
N LYS A 81 2.07 27.52 -2.40
CA LYS A 81 1.99 28.93 -1.96
C LYS A 81 3.01 29.85 -2.70
N GLU A 82 3.55 29.39 -3.81
CA GLU A 82 4.44 30.14 -4.69
C GLU A 82 3.89 30.12 -6.12
N GLY A 83 2.76 29.44 -6.34
CA GLY A 83 2.10 29.32 -7.64
C GLY A 83 2.67 28.21 -8.53
N VAL A 84 3.56 27.36 -8.02
CA VAL A 84 4.10 26.22 -8.75
C VAL A 84 3.07 25.09 -8.77
N ILE A 85 2.83 24.45 -9.92
CA ILE A 85 1.97 23.26 -9.99
C ILE A 85 2.68 22.12 -9.28
N LEU A 86 2.06 21.54 -8.26
CA LEU A 86 2.56 20.37 -7.52
C LEU A 86 1.92 19.08 -8.00
N LYS A 87 0.70 19.16 -8.53
CA LYS A 87 -0.05 18.01 -9.01
C LYS A 87 -0.98 18.42 -10.12
N GLU A 88 -0.99 17.64 -11.18
CA GLU A 88 -1.90 17.85 -12.29
C GLU A 88 -2.47 16.51 -12.75
N THR A 89 -3.79 16.42 -12.83
CA THR A 89 -4.45 15.30 -13.51
C THR A 89 -4.94 15.80 -14.87
N LYS A 90 -4.62 15.05 -15.92
CA LYS A 90 -5.06 15.30 -17.29
C LYS A 90 -5.79 14.08 -17.83
N ASN A 91 -6.71 14.32 -18.76
CA ASN A 91 -7.29 13.30 -19.61
C ASN A 91 -6.68 13.39 -21.02
N ASP A 92 -6.42 12.25 -21.64
CA ASP A 92 -6.08 12.20 -23.06
C ASP A 92 -7.35 12.12 -23.96
N VAL A 93 -7.15 12.03 -25.28
CA VAL A 93 -8.24 11.93 -26.27
C VAL A 93 -9.04 10.63 -26.16
N GLU A 94 -8.44 9.58 -25.62
CA GLU A 94 -9.08 8.28 -25.36
C GLU A 94 -9.77 8.28 -23.98
N GLY A 95 -9.61 9.36 -23.21
CA GLY A 95 -10.19 9.53 -21.89
C GLY A 95 -9.39 8.90 -20.75
N ARG A 96 -8.13 8.48 -20.96
CA ARG A 96 -7.26 7.98 -19.89
C ARG A 96 -6.80 9.12 -19.01
N LEU A 97 -6.86 8.90 -17.70
CA LEU A 97 -6.45 9.90 -16.71
C LEU A 97 -5.04 9.61 -16.23
N THR A 98 -4.17 10.58 -16.37
CA THR A 98 -2.82 10.51 -15.81
C THR A 98 -2.66 11.61 -14.79
N THR A 99 -2.26 11.23 -13.58
CA THR A 99 -1.83 12.16 -12.56
C THR A 99 -0.33 12.34 -12.68
N TYR A 100 0.08 13.57 -12.84
CA TYR A 100 1.44 14.06 -12.83
C TYR A 100 1.69 14.72 -11.48
N GLU A 101 2.78 14.37 -10.82
CA GLU A 101 3.22 14.99 -9.58
C GLU A 101 4.57 15.65 -9.83
N TYR A 102 4.67 16.89 -9.38
CA TYR A 102 5.77 17.81 -9.61
C TYR A 102 6.35 18.24 -8.28
N ASP A 103 7.66 18.45 -8.25
CA ASP A 103 8.32 18.97 -7.07
C ASP A 103 8.06 20.47 -6.90
N GLU A 104 8.57 21.05 -5.80
CA GLU A 104 8.41 22.47 -5.48
C GLU A 104 9.06 23.41 -6.51
N ASN A 105 9.92 22.90 -7.40
CA ASN A 105 10.50 23.66 -8.51
C ASN A 105 9.71 23.47 -9.83
N GLY A 106 8.64 22.69 -9.81
CA GLY A 106 7.83 22.36 -10.98
C GLY A 106 8.42 21.27 -11.86
N THR A 107 9.39 20.49 -11.35
CA THR A 107 9.98 19.36 -12.09
C THR A 107 9.11 18.12 -11.92
N LEU A 108 8.68 17.51 -13.03
CA LEU A 108 7.90 16.27 -13.02
C LEU A 108 8.74 15.14 -12.42
N PHE A 109 8.24 14.48 -11.38
CA PHE A 109 8.94 13.34 -10.77
C PHE A 109 8.13 12.04 -10.81
N CYS A 110 6.81 12.12 -10.93
CA CYS A 110 5.96 10.93 -11.02
C CYS A 110 4.80 11.18 -11.99
N SER A 111 4.51 10.19 -12.83
CA SER A 111 3.23 10.10 -13.50
C SER A 111 2.62 8.73 -13.26
N VAL A 112 1.34 8.72 -12.96
CA VAL A 112 0.63 7.48 -12.73
C VAL A 112 -0.70 7.53 -13.43
N GLU A 113 -0.92 6.55 -14.28
CA GLU A 113 -2.24 6.31 -14.82
C GLU A 113 -3.15 5.96 -13.65
N ILE A 114 -4.16 6.79 -13.51
CA ILE A 114 -5.20 6.56 -12.55
C ILE A 114 -6.45 6.14 -13.28
N LYS A 115 -6.98 5.00 -12.90
CA LYS A 115 -8.31 4.61 -13.30
C LYS A 115 -9.28 5.06 -12.24
N GLU A 116 -10.40 5.63 -12.63
CA GLU A 116 -11.50 5.75 -11.67
C GLU A 116 -11.97 4.33 -11.33
N ILE A 117 -11.93 3.95 -10.05
CA ILE A 117 -12.63 2.73 -9.63
C ILE A 117 -14.01 3.09 -9.17
N ASN A 118 -14.95 2.25 -9.61
CA ASN A 118 -16.32 2.26 -9.13
C ASN A 118 -17.11 3.54 -9.49
N ASN A 119 -16.70 4.33 -10.52
CA ASN A 119 -17.39 5.55 -11.02
C ASN A 119 -17.84 6.53 -9.91
N LYS A 120 -17.06 6.63 -8.83
CA LYS A 120 -17.39 7.32 -7.56
C LYS A 120 -16.38 8.41 -7.18
N GLY A 121 -15.54 8.85 -8.10
CA GLY A 121 -14.45 9.79 -7.84
C GLY A 121 -13.33 9.25 -6.94
N ARG A 122 -13.30 7.93 -6.65
CA ARG A 122 -12.15 7.27 -6.01
C ARG A 122 -11.23 6.78 -7.09
N PHE A 123 -10.05 7.37 -7.15
CA PHE A 123 -9.07 7.02 -8.17
C PHE A 123 -8.10 5.97 -7.69
N VAL A 124 -7.74 5.10 -8.62
CA VAL A 124 -6.72 4.10 -8.44
C VAL A 124 -5.53 4.24 -9.35
N TRP A 125 -4.30 4.11 -8.85
CA TRP A 125 -3.17 3.79 -9.70
C TRP A 125 -3.43 2.42 -10.32
N SER A 126 -3.66 2.42 -11.62
CA SER A 126 -3.92 1.24 -12.41
C SER A 126 -3.56 1.60 -13.83
N GLY A 127 -2.60 0.88 -14.39
CA GLY A 127 -1.95 1.26 -15.63
C GLY A 127 -0.49 1.64 -15.42
N PRO A 128 0.11 2.28 -16.43
CA PRO A 128 1.50 2.72 -16.40
C PRO A 128 1.77 3.65 -15.23
N TYR A 129 2.81 3.33 -14.49
CA TYR A 129 3.45 4.20 -13.52
C TYR A 129 4.85 4.51 -14.02
N LYS A 130 5.17 5.79 -14.07
CA LYS A 130 6.48 6.28 -14.42
C LYS A 130 6.98 7.19 -13.32
N GLU A 131 8.24 7.01 -12.98
CA GLU A 131 8.98 7.91 -12.11
C GLU A 131 10.15 8.47 -12.89
N TYR A 132 10.52 9.71 -12.63
CA TYR A 132 11.55 10.43 -13.38
C TYR A 132 12.65 10.92 -12.45
N TYR A 133 13.87 10.96 -12.98
CA TYR A 133 15.00 11.66 -12.38
C TYR A 133 14.81 13.18 -12.50
N LYS A 134 15.52 13.95 -11.66
CA LYS A 134 15.48 15.43 -11.71
C LYS A 134 15.91 16.02 -13.06
N ASN A 135 16.75 15.29 -13.80
CA ASN A 135 17.15 15.66 -15.16
C ASN A 135 16.08 15.32 -16.22
N GLY A 136 14.91 14.79 -15.81
CA GLY A 136 13.80 14.41 -16.66
C GLY A 136 13.91 13.00 -17.28
N VAL A 137 15.02 12.28 -17.06
CA VAL A 137 15.20 10.91 -17.58
C VAL A 137 14.27 9.95 -16.85
N LEU A 138 13.66 9.00 -17.58
CA LEU A 138 12.80 7.98 -16.99
C LEU A 138 13.61 7.14 -16.00
N LYS A 139 13.14 7.05 -14.76
CA LYS A 139 13.79 6.33 -13.68
C LYS A 139 13.16 4.96 -13.47
N VAL A 140 11.85 4.93 -13.24
CA VAL A 140 11.07 3.70 -13.08
C VAL A 140 10.00 3.67 -14.15
N GLU A 141 9.80 2.51 -14.75
CA GLU A 141 8.62 2.19 -15.51
C GLU A 141 8.03 0.92 -14.94
N SER A 142 6.75 0.96 -14.62
CA SER A 142 6.08 -0.22 -14.12
C SER A 142 4.61 -0.15 -14.43
N HIS A 143 3.95 -1.25 -14.11
CA HIS A 143 2.52 -1.35 -14.25
C HIS A 143 1.92 -1.69 -12.90
N TYR A 144 0.93 -0.89 -12.54
CA TYR A 144 0.16 -1.09 -11.33
C TYR A 144 -1.15 -1.71 -11.77
N ASP A 145 -1.53 -2.80 -11.13
CA ASP A 145 -2.92 -3.25 -11.14
C ASP A 145 -3.52 -2.90 -9.80
N ASN A 146 -4.34 -1.85 -9.76
CA ASN A 146 -5.08 -1.49 -8.56
C ASN A 146 -4.22 -1.30 -7.29
N TYR A 147 -3.05 -0.66 -7.38
CA TYR A 147 -2.03 -0.53 -6.31
C TYR A 147 -1.20 -1.76 -6.07
N GLU A 148 -1.25 -2.76 -6.92
CA GLU A 148 -0.39 -3.93 -6.81
C GLU A 148 0.60 -3.91 -7.97
N LEU A 149 1.86 -4.24 -7.71
CA LEU A 149 2.84 -4.35 -8.81
C LEU A 149 2.50 -5.58 -9.58
N ASN A 150 2.30 -5.39 -10.88
CA ASN A 150 2.02 -6.51 -11.73
C ASN A 150 2.66 -6.31 -13.09
N GLY A 151 3.23 -7.39 -13.59
CA GLY A 151 4.00 -7.37 -14.82
C GLY A 151 5.42 -6.84 -14.60
N LEU A 152 5.93 -6.19 -15.63
CA LEU A 152 7.34 -5.88 -15.73
C LEU A 152 7.63 -4.54 -15.06
N TRP A 153 8.42 -4.59 -14.00
CA TRP A 153 8.99 -3.42 -13.37
C TRP A 153 10.40 -3.23 -13.92
N LYS A 154 10.66 -2.03 -14.42
CA LYS A 154 11.93 -1.63 -15.03
C LYS A 154 12.50 -0.42 -14.33
N GLN A 155 13.82 -0.37 -14.29
CA GLN A 155 14.56 0.81 -13.87
C GLN A 155 15.67 1.12 -14.85
N PHE A 156 15.95 2.39 -15.04
CA PHE A 156 16.95 2.89 -15.98
C PHE A 156 18.02 3.73 -15.26
N TYR A 157 19.22 3.78 -15.83
CA TYR A 157 20.27 4.71 -15.43
C TYR A 157 19.86 6.15 -15.73
N GLU A 158 20.46 7.14 -15.04
CA GLU A 158 20.28 8.56 -15.38
C GLU A 158 20.76 8.93 -16.78
N THR A 159 21.59 8.09 -17.38
CA THR A 159 22.02 8.17 -18.79
C THR A 159 20.99 7.57 -19.76
N GLY A 160 19.94 6.92 -19.24
CA GLY A 160 18.76 6.43 -19.96
C GLY A 160 18.79 4.93 -20.33
N GLU A 161 19.90 4.23 -20.12
CA GLU A 161 19.99 2.81 -20.44
C GLU A 161 19.29 1.95 -19.38
N LEU A 162 18.69 0.82 -19.78
CA LEU A 162 18.05 -0.12 -18.86
C LEU A 162 19.07 -0.64 -17.85
N GLU A 163 18.73 -0.56 -16.58
CA GLU A 163 19.55 -1.06 -15.48
C GLU A 163 18.96 -2.34 -14.90
N TRP A 164 17.66 -2.35 -14.59
CA TRP A 164 16.96 -3.47 -13.98
C TRP A 164 15.69 -3.84 -14.72
N GLU A 165 15.39 -5.14 -14.72
CA GLU A 165 14.12 -5.68 -15.16
C GLU A 165 13.70 -6.84 -14.26
N VAL A 166 12.47 -6.76 -13.74
CA VAL A 166 11.95 -7.67 -12.72
C VAL A 166 10.48 -7.90 -12.98
N ARG A 167 10.04 -9.14 -12.86
CA ARG A 167 8.62 -9.46 -12.97
C ARG A 167 7.98 -9.52 -11.60
N TYR A 168 6.85 -8.83 -11.48
CA TYR A 168 6.00 -8.86 -10.30
C TYR A 168 4.67 -9.50 -10.65
N VAL A 169 4.08 -10.18 -9.67
CA VAL A 169 2.72 -10.70 -9.69
C VAL A 169 2.12 -10.41 -8.34
N ASP A 170 0.99 -9.71 -8.34
CA ASP A 170 0.23 -9.38 -7.12
C ASP A 170 1.08 -8.69 -6.03
N GLY A 171 2.04 -7.86 -6.46
CA GLY A 171 2.98 -7.16 -5.58
C GLY A 171 4.19 -7.97 -5.13
N TYR A 172 4.34 -9.22 -5.56
CA TYR A 172 5.48 -10.08 -5.24
C TYR A 172 6.40 -10.24 -6.45
N LYS A 173 7.71 -10.18 -6.24
CA LYS A 173 8.71 -10.59 -7.24
C LYS A 173 8.51 -12.07 -7.56
N GLN A 174 8.36 -12.36 -8.83
CA GLN A 174 8.17 -13.70 -9.35
C GLN A 174 9.04 -13.90 -10.57
N TRP A 175 9.57 -15.11 -10.70
CA TRP A 175 10.37 -15.53 -11.84
C TRP A 175 11.63 -14.68 -12.04
N GLU A 176 12.05 -14.50 -13.30
CA GLU A 176 13.35 -13.94 -13.64
C GLU A 176 13.49 -12.45 -13.26
N TYR A 177 14.71 -12.09 -12.87
CA TYR A 177 15.17 -10.70 -12.78
C TYR A 177 16.55 -10.59 -13.43
N THR A 178 16.81 -9.43 -14.03
CA THR A 178 18.05 -9.16 -14.78
C THR A 178 18.59 -7.77 -14.48
N GLN A 179 19.93 -7.66 -14.42
CA GLN A 179 20.65 -6.39 -14.31
C GLN A 179 21.64 -6.22 -15.48
N TYR A 180 21.73 -4.99 -15.98
CA TYR A 180 22.61 -4.61 -17.09
C TYR A 180 23.59 -3.51 -16.69
N SER A 181 24.73 -3.42 -17.37
CA SER A 181 25.67 -2.27 -17.33
C SER A 181 25.22 -1.16 -18.30
N LYS A 182 25.80 0.04 -18.18
CA LYS A 182 25.52 1.17 -19.11
C LYS A 182 25.78 0.82 -20.57
N ASN A 183 26.74 -0.06 -20.85
CA ASN A 183 26.99 -0.59 -22.20
C ASN A 183 26.12 -1.82 -22.55
N LYS A 184 24.98 -2.01 -21.86
CA LYS A 184 23.95 -3.05 -22.06
C LYS A 184 24.44 -4.49 -21.90
N LYS A 185 25.62 -4.72 -21.33
CA LYS A 185 26.11 -6.06 -21.02
C LYS A 185 25.42 -6.58 -19.76
N LEU A 186 25.14 -7.88 -19.72
CA LEU A 186 24.58 -8.50 -18.52
C LEU A 186 25.56 -8.37 -17.37
N LYS A 187 25.04 -8.05 -16.20
CA LYS A 187 25.78 -8.08 -14.93
C LYS A 187 25.28 -9.20 -14.04
N VAL A 188 23.96 -9.39 -13.98
CA VAL A 188 23.31 -10.36 -13.08
C VAL A 188 22.04 -10.93 -13.74
N LYS A 189 21.76 -12.20 -13.51
CA LYS A 189 20.48 -12.85 -13.82
C LYS A 189 20.11 -13.86 -12.73
N GLY A 190 18.85 -13.90 -12.29
CA GLY A 190 18.37 -14.88 -11.31
C GLY A 190 16.84 -15.03 -11.27
N THR A 191 16.29 -15.76 -10.28
CA THR A 191 14.84 -15.96 -10.11
C THR A 191 14.32 -15.73 -8.69
N HIS A 192 13.08 -15.26 -8.57
CA HIS A 192 12.29 -15.18 -7.33
C HIS A 192 11.04 -16.07 -7.38
N GLU A 193 10.53 -16.46 -6.22
CA GLU A 193 9.20 -17.02 -6.00
C GLU A 193 8.61 -16.38 -4.73
N PHE A 194 7.51 -15.63 -4.83
CA PHE A 194 6.91 -14.87 -3.72
C PHE A 194 7.92 -14.00 -2.94
N ASP A 195 8.69 -13.17 -3.64
CA ASP A 195 9.80 -12.35 -3.09
C ASP A 195 11.04 -13.14 -2.62
N VAL A 196 11.02 -14.47 -2.68
CA VAL A 196 12.11 -15.31 -2.19
C VAL A 196 13.00 -15.74 -3.35
N LYS A 197 14.32 -15.51 -3.28
CA LYS A 197 15.25 -16.04 -4.31
C LYS A 197 15.17 -17.56 -4.39
N THR A 198 15.01 -18.07 -5.60
CA THR A 198 14.94 -19.51 -5.90
C THR A 198 15.90 -19.88 -7.03
N ASN A 199 16.19 -21.17 -7.19
CA ASN A 199 17.00 -21.73 -8.27
C ASN A 199 18.44 -21.20 -8.36
N THR A 200 18.81 -20.44 -9.40
CA THR A 200 20.20 -20.04 -9.67
C THR A 200 20.31 -18.55 -9.98
N GLU A 201 21.32 -17.88 -9.41
CA GLU A 201 21.76 -16.52 -9.78
C GLU A 201 23.16 -16.60 -10.44
N THR A 202 23.35 -15.94 -11.59
CA THR A 202 24.60 -15.91 -12.35
C THR A 202 25.09 -14.48 -12.50
N ARG A 203 26.41 -14.27 -12.39
CA ARG A 203 27.06 -12.95 -12.52
C ARG A 203 28.13 -12.95 -13.60
N PHE A 204 28.29 -11.79 -14.22
CA PHE A 204 29.11 -11.60 -15.40
C PHE A 204 30.11 -10.44 -15.22
N ASP A 205 31.29 -10.54 -15.84
CA ASP A 205 32.28 -9.45 -15.90
C ASP A 205 31.94 -8.44 -17.02
N SER A 206 32.76 -7.41 -17.17
CA SER A 206 32.61 -6.41 -18.23
C SER A 206 32.80 -6.95 -19.65
N LEU A 207 33.30 -8.18 -19.80
CA LEU A 207 33.45 -8.87 -21.08
C LEU A 207 32.26 -9.80 -21.37
N GLY A 208 31.45 -10.13 -20.36
CA GLY A 208 30.32 -11.05 -20.45
C GLY A 208 30.64 -12.47 -20.01
N ASN A 209 31.83 -12.72 -19.46
CA ASN A 209 32.20 -14.03 -18.92
C ASN A 209 31.53 -14.25 -17.57
N VAL A 210 31.09 -15.48 -17.31
CA VAL A 210 30.56 -15.85 -15.99
C VAL A 210 31.67 -15.79 -14.95
N VAL A 211 31.50 -14.92 -13.97
CA VAL A 211 32.41 -14.79 -12.83
C VAL A 211 31.95 -15.69 -11.68
N ASN A 212 30.62 -15.78 -11.46
CA ASN A 212 30.04 -16.52 -10.34
C ASN A 212 28.66 -17.14 -10.62
N THR A 213 28.33 -18.18 -9.85
CA THR A 213 27.00 -18.82 -9.84
C THR A 213 26.59 -19.19 -8.41
N PHE A 214 25.35 -18.92 -8.05
CA PHE A 214 24.76 -19.14 -6.72
C PHE A 214 23.48 -19.97 -6.83
N LYS A 215 23.29 -21.00 -5.98
CA LYS A 215 22.08 -21.84 -5.98
C LYS A 215 21.23 -21.67 -4.71
N PHE A 216 19.92 -21.46 -4.84
CA PHE A 216 18.98 -21.21 -3.74
C PHE A 216 17.84 -22.24 -3.68
N LYS A 217 17.37 -22.56 -2.46
CA LYS A 217 16.13 -23.33 -2.21
C LYS A 217 15.35 -22.68 -1.06
N ASN A 218 14.11 -22.26 -1.32
CA ASN A 218 13.24 -21.54 -0.39
C ASN A 218 13.96 -20.35 0.28
N GLY A 219 14.73 -19.58 -0.50
CA GLY A 219 15.45 -18.41 -0.01
C GLY A 219 16.81 -18.70 0.63
N VAL A 220 17.14 -19.98 0.85
CA VAL A 220 18.40 -20.37 1.48
C VAL A 220 19.43 -20.71 0.40
N LEU A 221 20.57 -20.00 0.39
CA LEU A 221 21.72 -20.32 -0.45
C LEU A 221 22.26 -21.71 -0.09
N LYS A 222 22.43 -22.57 -1.09
CA LYS A 222 22.90 -23.95 -0.95
C LYS A 222 24.31 -24.17 -1.49
N LYS A 223 24.75 -23.42 -2.51
CA LYS A 223 26.07 -23.60 -3.15
C LYS A 223 26.52 -22.35 -3.91
N THR A 224 27.84 -22.11 -3.94
CA THR A 224 28.50 -21.08 -4.76
C THR A 224 29.63 -21.66 -5.61
N THR A 225 29.87 -21.06 -6.77
CA THR A 225 31.03 -21.34 -7.64
C THR A 225 31.67 -20.00 -8.04
N GLY A 226 33.01 -19.89 -7.97
CA GLY A 226 33.81 -18.69 -8.29
C GLY A 226 34.44 -18.01 -7.06
N VAL A 227 35.54 -17.27 -7.26
CA VAL A 227 36.37 -16.66 -6.18
C VAL A 227 35.88 -15.24 -5.83
N GLY A 228 35.75 -14.92 -4.54
CA GLY A 228 35.69 -13.53 -4.02
C GLY A 228 34.56 -13.23 -3.03
N ASN A 229 34.85 -12.37 -2.05
CA ASN A 229 33.88 -11.75 -1.13
C ASN A 229 32.89 -10.90 -1.92
N LEU A 230 31.66 -11.39 -2.08
CA LEU A 230 30.66 -10.78 -2.96
C LEU A 230 29.48 -10.27 -2.15
N LYS A 231 29.04 -9.06 -2.50
CA LYS A 231 27.84 -8.44 -1.93
C LYS A 231 26.58 -9.01 -2.61
N GLU A 232 25.52 -9.16 -1.83
CA GLU A 232 24.19 -9.45 -2.35
C GLU A 232 23.74 -8.31 -3.28
N VAL A 233 23.10 -8.67 -4.40
CA VAL A 233 22.49 -7.68 -5.28
C VAL A 233 21.00 -7.66 -4.97
N GLU A 234 20.51 -6.47 -4.60
CA GLU A 234 19.11 -6.22 -4.29
C GLU A 234 18.41 -5.64 -5.51
N VAL A 235 17.26 -6.24 -5.83
CA VAL A 235 16.31 -5.70 -6.77
C VAL A 235 15.48 -4.63 -6.07
N PRO A 236 15.37 -3.41 -6.61
CA PRO A 236 14.52 -2.39 -6.01
C PRO A 236 13.01 -2.71 -6.17
N ASP A 237 12.21 -2.34 -5.16
CA ASP A 237 10.76 -2.57 -5.12
C ASP A 237 9.99 -1.52 -5.93
N GLY A 238 8.82 -1.88 -6.47
CA GLY A 238 7.84 -0.89 -6.92
C GLY A 238 6.47 -1.09 -6.26
N VAL A 239 5.62 -0.08 -6.33
CA VAL A 239 4.22 -0.03 -5.83
C VAL A 239 3.90 0.41 -4.41
N PHE A 240 2.83 1.23 -4.34
CA PHE A 240 2.17 1.82 -3.17
C PHE A 240 0.86 1.11 -2.73
N GLN A 241 1.00 -0.10 -2.19
CA GLN A 241 -0.04 -0.91 -1.52
C GLN A 241 0.15 -0.81 0.03
N ARG A 242 -0.60 -1.45 0.95
CA ARG A 242 -0.29 -1.43 2.44
C ARG A 242 -1.06 -2.51 3.31
N VAL A 243 -0.75 -3.80 3.44
CA VAL A 243 -1.38 -4.89 4.31
C VAL A 243 -1.91 -4.65 5.78
N PRO A 244 -2.57 -5.61 6.51
CA PRO A 244 -2.92 -5.49 7.93
C PRO A 244 -1.75 -5.71 8.86
N VAL A 245 -1.93 -5.24 10.07
CA VAL A 245 -0.82 -4.71 10.79
C VAL A 245 -0.91 -4.96 12.28
N TYR A 246 -0.22 -5.98 12.74
CA TYR A 246 -0.16 -6.33 14.17
C TYR A 246 0.26 -5.12 15.01
N PRO A 247 -0.17 -4.97 16.28
CA PRO A 247 0.18 -3.81 17.10
C PRO A 247 1.68 -3.76 17.24
N GLY A 248 2.28 -2.68 16.75
CA GLY A 248 3.71 -2.59 16.52
C GLY A 248 4.15 -2.75 15.06
N CYS A 249 3.27 -2.96 14.08
CA CYS A 249 3.63 -3.16 12.65
C CYS A 249 3.15 -2.01 11.74
N GLU A 250 2.41 -1.02 12.26
CA GLU A 250 1.39 -0.16 11.57
C GLU A 250 1.91 0.72 10.46
N ASN A 251 3.21 0.75 10.45
CA ASN A 251 4.07 1.52 9.62
C ASN A 251 4.62 0.71 8.44
N ALA A 252 4.31 -0.59 8.31
CA ALA A 252 4.76 -1.35 7.14
C ALA A 252 4.00 -0.91 5.88
N LEU A 253 4.65 -1.00 4.73
CA LEU A 253 4.19 -0.47 3.44
C LEU A 253 3.93 -1.64 2.50
N ALA A 254 3.22 -1.41 1.40
CA ALA A 254 2.84 -2.44 0.44
C ALA A 254 1.98 -3.58 1.05
N ASN A 255 1.40 -4.50 0.26
CA ASN A 255 0.58 -5.61 0.76
C ASN A 255 1.41 -6.86 1.11
N HIS A 256 2.71 -6.75 1.35
CA HIS A 256 3.50 -7.87 1.86
C HIS A 256 4.09 -7.65 3.27
N GLY A 257 4.67 -6.49 3.60
CA GLY A 257 5.40 -6.30 4.88
C GLY A 257 4.52 -6.39 6.14
N LYS A 258 3.34 -5.80 6.09
CA LYS A 258 2.37 -5.88 7.19
C LYS A 258 1.84 -7.33 7.38
N LYS A 259 1.82 -8.20 6.35
CA LYS A 259 1.56 -9.65 6.47
C LYS A 259 2.71 -10.36 7.20
N ARG A 260 3.98 -10.09 6.90
CA ARG A 260 5.10 -10.80 7.58
C ARG A 260 5.26 -10.45 9.06
N CYS A 261 5.20 -9.16 9.42
CA CYS A 261 5.32 -8.71 10.82
C CYS A 261 4.21 -9.28 11.71
N MET A 262 3.03 -9.40 11.10
CA MET A 262 1.90 -10.09 11.70
C MET A 262 2.18 -11.59 11.93
N SER A 263 3.06 -12.23 11.16
CA SER A 263 3.46 -13.64 11.31
C SER A 263 4.27 -13.94 12.55
N GLU A 264 5.29 -13.13 12.81
CA GLU A 264 6.28 -13.41 13.86
C GLU A 264 5.74 -13.11 15.25
N ASN A 265 5.07 -11.97 15.39
CA ASN A 265 4.50 -11.58 16.67
C ASN A 265 3.47 -12.58 17.15
N VAL A 266 2.68 -13.13 16.22
CA VAL A 266 1.76 -14.23 16.48
C VAL A 266 2.54 -15.49 16.91
N SER A 267 3.63 -15.84 16.24
CA SER A 267 4.46 -17.02 16.58
C SER A 267 5.11 -16.94 17.98
N ALA A 268 5.70 -15.79 18.32
CA ALA A 268 6.40 -15.57 19.59
C ALA A 268 5.42 -15.49 20.76
N PHE A 269 4.32 -14.74 20.56
CA PHE A 269 3.24 -14.67 21.53
C PHE A 269 2.73 -16.06 21.86
N ILE A 270 2.56 -16.90 20.84
CA ILE A 270 2.16 -18.28 21.05
C ILE A 270 3.21 -19.04 21.84
N SER A 271 4.49 -18.98 21.47
CA SER A 271 5.57 -19.75 22.10
C SER A 271 5.81 -19.39 23.57
N GLU A 272 5.69 -18.12 23.94
CA GLU A 272 5.87 -17.64 25.34
C GLU A 272 4.70 -18.01 26.24
N LYS A 273 3.46 -17.85 25.73
CA LYS A 273 2.24 -18.07 26.51
C LYS A 273 1.75 -19.51 26.48
N PHE A 274 2.41 -20.37 25.71
CA PHE A 274 2.10 -21.79 25.65
C PHE A 274 2.51 -22.49 26.94
N ASN A 275 1.52 -22.99 27.69
CA ASN A 275 1.78 -23.80 28.86
C ASN A 275 2.10 -25.24 28.44
N THR A 276 3.27 -25.76 28.82
CA THR A 276 3.65 -27.16 28.58
C THR A 276 3.47 -28.06 29.82
N SER A 277 2.97 -27.53 30.94
CA SER A 277 2.87 -28.27 32.21
C SER A 277 1.86 -29.41 32.17
N PHE A 278 0.73 -29.25 31.47
CA PHE A 278 -0.28 -30.30 31.30
C PHE A 278 0.24 -31.50 30.50
N VAL A 279 1.39 -31.33 29.83
CA VAL A 279 1.98 -32.34 28.94
C VAL A 279 2.83 -33.35 29.72
N LYS A 280 3.25 -33.02 30.95
CA LYS A 280 4.15 -33.84 31.76
C LYS A 280 3.59 -35.23 32.05
N ASP A 281 2.27 -35.33 32.23
CA ASP A 281 1.59 -36.60 32.54
C ASP A 281 1.05 -37.31 31.27
N THR A 282 1.37 -36.78 30.07
CA THR A 282 0.80 -37.24 28.78
C THR A 282 1.78 -37.97 27.85
N GLY A 283 3.07 -38.01 28.19
CA GLY A 283 4.10 -38.74 27.43
C GLY A 283 4.54 -38.10 26.09
N LEU A 284 4.19 -36.84 25.80
CA LEU A 284 4.59 -36.16 24.57
C LEU A 284 6.05 -35.68 24.64
N ASN A 285 6.82 -35.97 23.58
CA ASN A 285 8.25 -35.62 23.48
C ASN A 285 8.62 -35.12 22.06
N GLY A 286 9.65 -34.28 21.96
CA GLY A 286 10.22 -33.82 20.70
C GLY A 286 9.48 -32.65 20.04
N VAL A 287 9.71 -32.44 18.74
CA VAL A 287 9.14 -31.31 17.99
C VAL A 287 7.68 -31.59 17.60
N GLN A 288 6.78 -30.76 18.09
CA GLN A 288 5.34 -30.80 17.81
C GLN A 288 4.96 -29.65 16.88
N LYS A 289 4.52 -29.99 15.67
CA LYS A 289 4.03 -29.02 14.68
C LYS A 289 2.54 -28.79 14.90
N ILE A 290 2.15 -27.53 14.93
CA ILE A 290 0.76 -27.10 15.07
C ILE A 290 0.47 -26.12 13.95
N TYR A 291 -0.61 -26.36 13.21
CA TYR A 291 -1.05 -25.48 12.13
C TYR A 291 -2.21 -24.64 12.63
N ILE A 292 -2.07 -23.32 12.52
CA ILE A 292 -3.01 -22.37 13.10
C ILE A 292 -3.48 -21.40 12.01
N ILE A 293 -4.79 -21.20 11.96
CA ILE A 293 -5.44 -20.27 11.04
C ILE A 293 -6.40 -19.41 11.86
N PHE A 294 -6.36 -18.10 11.61
CA PHE A 294 -7.30 -17.14 12.19
C PHE A 294 -7.40 -15.89 11.32
N LYS A 295 -8.29 -14.98 11.72
CA LYS A 295 -8.58 -13.75 10.97
C LYS A 295 -8.42 -12.52 11.86
N ILE A 296 -8.05 -11.39 11.24
CA ILE A 296 -8.08 -10.06 11.87
C ILE A 296 -9.28 -9.28 11.37
N ASP A 297 -10.27 -9.10 12.23
CA ASP A 297 -11.46 -8.32 11.92
C ASP A 297 -11.11 -6.83 11.68
N LYS A 298 -12.05 -6.04 11.14
CA LYS A 298 -11.82 -4.63 10.77
C LYS A 298 -11.54 -3.72 11.96
N LYS A 299 -11.86 -4.19 13.16
CA LYS A 299 -11.62 -3.50 14.42
C LYS A 299 -10.27 -3.92 15.00
N GLY A 300 -9.65 -4.99 14.48
CA GLY A 300 -8.37 -5.52 14.91
C GLY A 300 -8.44 -6.74 15.79
N ASN A 301 -9.62 -7.31 16.05
CA ASN A 301 -9.74 -8.47 16.93
C ASN A 301 -9.46 -9.78 16.17
N VAL A 302 -8.91 -10.75 16.90
CA VAL A 302 -8.69 -12.12 16.44
C VAL A 302 -9.99 -12.93 16.62
N ILE A 303 -10.47 -13.59 15.57
CA ILE A 303 -11.70 -14.41 15.57
C ILE A 303 -11.52 -15.71 14.75
N ASP A 304 -12.49 -16.63 14.86
CA ASP A 304 -12.56 -17.89 14.11
C ASP A 304 -11.28 -18.76 14.23
N ILE A 305 -10.75 -18.88 15.44
CA ILE A 305 -9.46 -19.56 15.69
C ILE A 305 -9.63 -21.06 15.50
N GLN A 306 -8.79 -21.64 14.66
CA GLN A 306 -8.70 -23.08 14.47
C GLN A 306 -7.24 -23.52 14.60
N ALA A 307 -7.02 -24.62 15.34
CA ALA A 307 -5.71 -25.23 15.50
C ALA A 307 -5.80 -26.73 15.21
N LYS A 308 -4.76 -27.25 14.56
CA LYS A 308 -4.60 -28.68 14.32
C LYS A 308 -3.23 -29.15 14.77
N ALA A 309 -3.20 -30.15 15.65
CA ALA A 309 -1.99 -30.73 16.22
C ALA A 309 -2.12 -32.25 16.33
N LYS A 310 -1.03 -32.92 16.72
CA LYS A 310 -1.03 -34.36 16.96
C LYS A 310 -1.86 -34.78 18.19
N HIS A 311 -2.05 -33.88 19.16
CA HIS A 311 -2.76 -34.18 20.42
C HIS A 311 -3.78 -33.09 20.77
N LYS A 312 -4.98 -33.49 21.22
CA LYS A 312 -6.12 -32.58 21.49
C LYS A 312 -5.81 -31.51 22.52
N ALA A 313 -5.00 -31.85 23.52
CA ALA A 313 -4.59 -30.87 24.52
C ALA A 313 -3.68 -29.75 23.95
N LEU A 314 -2.85 -30.03 22.93
CA LEU A 314 -2.06 -29.00 22.23
C LEU A 314 -2.94 -28.10 21.35
N GLU A 315 -4.03 -28.64 20.80
CA GLU A 315 -5.01 -27.84 20.04
C GLU A 315 -5.77 -26.90 20.97
N SER A 316 -6.31 -27.41 22.09
CA SER A 316 -7.01 -26.58 23.08
C SER A 316 -6.12 -25.47 23.63
N GLU A 317 -4.84 -25.75 23.87
CA GLU A 317 -3.89 -24.74 24.35
C GLU A 317 -3.51 -23.72 23.27
N ALA A 318 -3.26 -24.15 22.02
CA ALA A 318 -2.99 -23.22 20.92
C ALA A 318 -4.17 -22.27 20.66
N ILE A 319 -5.42 -22.78 20.72
CA ILE A 319 -6.63 -21.95 20.58
C ILE A 319 -6.71 -20.94 21.72
N ARG A 320 -6.49 -21.39 22.97
CA ARG A 320 -6.51 -20.51 24.14
C ARG A 320 -5.48 -19.39 24.01
N VAL A 321 -4.25 -19.70 23.58
CA VAL A 321 -3.18 -18.70 23.47
C VAL A 321 -3.42 -17.71 22.33
N VAL A 322 -3.87 -18.16 21.15
CA VAL A 322 -4.18 -17.26 20.03
C VAL A 322 -5.34 -16.31 20.36
N ALA A 323 -6.30 -16.75 21.21
CA ALA A 323 -7.39 -15.90 21.70
C ALA A 323 -6.91 -14.74 22.60
N LEU A 324 -5.66 -14.79 23.08
CA LEU A 324 -5.06 -13.76 23.93
C LEU A 324 -4.23 -12.72 23.16
N LEU A 325 -4.08 -12.87 21.83
CA LEU A 325 -3.33 -11.91 21.01
C LEU A 325 -3.90 -10.48 21.12
N PRO A 326 -3.04 -9.45 21.06
CA PRO A 326 -3.48 -8.07 21.12
C PRO A 326 -4.19 -7.61 19.84
N LYS A 327 -4.85 -6.46 19.92
CA LYS A 327 -5.72 -5.90 18.88
C LYS A 327 -4.97 -5.22 17.74
N ILE A 328 -4.97 -5.81 16.53
CA ILE A 328 -4.20 -5.50 15.30
C ILE A 328 -4.76 -4.31 14.47
N LYS A 329 -3.95 -3.38 13.96
CA LYS A 329 -4.45 -2.38 12.97
C LYS A 329 -4.76 -3.04 11.62
N PRO A 330 -5.93 -2.75 11.03
CA PRO A 330 -6.38 -3.39 9.79
C PRO A 330 -5.57 -2.94 8.56
N GLY A 331 -5.64 -3.71 7.48
CA GLY A 331 -4.82 -3.44 6.28
C GLY A 331 -5.27 -2.28 5.44
N LEU A 332 -4.38 -1.69 4.64
CA LEU A 332 -4.57 -0.48 3.84
C LEU A 332 -4.28 -0.71 2.36
N VAL A 333 -5.15 -0.21 1.53
CA VAL A 333 -4.87 -0.03 0.11
C VAL A 333 -5.46 1.35 -0.17
N ARG A 334 -4.65 2.31 -0.64
CA ARG A 334 -5.13 3.72 -0.82
C ARG A 334 -5.51 4.32 0.52
N SER A 335 -4.76 3.96 1.56
CA SER A 335 -4.97 4.44 2.92
C SER A 335 -6.32 4.03 3.60
N LYS A 336 -7.02 2.90 3.25
CA LYS A 336 -8.26 2.39 3.94
C LYS A 336 -8.19 0.96 4.55
N PRO A 337 -8.71 0.70 5.79
CA PRO A 337 -8.76 -0.59 6.53
C PRO A 337 -9.37 -1.84 5.84
N VAL A 338 -8.81 -3.06 6.01
CA VAL A 338 -9.34 -4.37 5.55
C VAL A 338 -9.09 -5.53 6.53
N THR A 339 -10.02 -6.51 6.61
CA THR A 339 -9.86 -7.84 7.26
C THR A 339 -9.05 -8.74 6.35
N VAL A 340 -8.01 -9.40 6.88
CA VAL A 340 -7.09 -10.20 6.06
C VAL A 340 -6.80 -11.52 6.76
N PRO A 341 -6.91 -12.64 6.01
CA PRO A 341 -6.64 -13.96 6.54
C PRO A 341 -5.16 -14.13 6.87
N PHE A 342 -4.90 -14.94 7.89
CA PHE A 342 -3.56 -15.19 8.36
C PHE A 342 -3.35 -16.68 8.64
N SER A 343 -2.25 -17.22 8.14
CA SER A 343 -1.91 -18.63 8.31
C SER A 343 -0.47 -18.74 8.75
N LEU A 344 -0.24 -19.54 9.79
CA LEU A 344 1.08 -19.69 10.40
C LEU A 344 1.27 -21.14 10.87
N PRO A 345 2.24 -21.88 10.31
CA PRO A 345 2.71 -23.09 10.96
C PRO A 345 3.62 -22.73 12.15
N ILE A 346 3.38 -23.31 13.32
CA ILE A 346 4.27 -23.19 14.49
C ILE A 346 4.88 -24.55 14.84
N SER A 347 6.08 -24.53 15.42
CA SER A 347 6.77 -25.74 15.89
C SER A 347 7.20 -25.53 17.34
N LEU A 348 6.72 -26.38 18.25
CA LEU A 348 7.04 -26.35 19.67
C LEU A 348 7.96 -27.51 20.04
N VAL A 349 8.91 -27.29 20.95
CA VAL A 349 9.75 -28.35 21.49
C VAL A 349 9.25 -28.72 22.88
N ILE A 350 8.84 -29.98 23.05
CA ILE A 350 8.42 -30.50 24.34
C ILE A 350 9.51 -31.43 24.86
N ARG A 351 10.03 -31.11 26.04
CA ARG A 351 10.97 -31.97 26.78
C ARG A 351 10.18 -32.67 27.88
N GLY A 352 9.94 -33.96 27.73
CA GLY A 352 9.51 -34.80 28.84
C GLY A 352 10.65 -34.96 29.85
N ASN A 353 10.28 -35.15 31.11
CA ASN A 353 11.21 -35.62 32.13
C ASN A 353 11.35 -37.14 32.04
#